data_AF-A0AA35W201-F1
#
_entry.id   AF-A0AA35W201-F1
#
_cell.length_a   1.000
_cell.length_b   1.000
_cell.length_c   1.000
_cell.angle_alpha   90.00
_cell.angle_beta   90.00
_cell.angle_gamma   90.00
#
_symmetry.space_group_name_H-M   'P 1'
#
loop_
_entity.id
_entity.type
_entity.pdbx_description
1 polymer ?
#
loop_
_entity_poly.entity_id
_entity_poly.type
_entity_poly.pdbx_seq_one_letter_code
_entity_poly.pdbx_strand_id
1 'polypeptide(L)'
;MDCSQILPGAVNSGPCSLATGYYNEHPFIVYASGRDIVILDGRLKHVQTLLGSDLGYGETPINCVDTAELVGKIAVSWGSDVVFFYPEPLEDNQVQNNNEFPGHWILSHTIPVDYSVLSLSWNKEGKQLLVGGDALSLWSYSAEESVTSLLPPDPNSSGEGCQGVWGESWRCSLAQPAVYLSFSPDGAMFASASQDDHFVKIWYQSKIGMYMCCVYNTYVLTGI
;
A
#
# COMPACT_ATOMS: atom_id res chain seq x y z
N MET A 1 -13.05 30.84 18.57
CA MET A 1 -11.75 30.17 18.36
C MET A 1 -12.03 28.71 18.59
N ASP A 2 -12.43 28.01 17.54
CA ASP A 2 -12.77 26.59 17.64
C ASP A 2 -11.49 25.79 17.52
N CYS A 3 -10.89 25.53 18.68
CA CYS A 3 -9.78 24.61 18.79
C CYS A 3 -10.39 23.20 18.82
N SER A 4 -10.64 22.61 17.65
CA SER A 4 -10.92 21.18 17.56
C SER A 4 -9.62 20.42 17.79
N GLN A 5 -9.31 20.16 19.06
CA GLN A 5 -8.26 19.21 19.39
C GLN A 5 -8.78 17.81 19.08
N ILE A 6 -8.48 17.33 17.87
CA ILE A 6 -8.44 15.88 17.63
C ILE A 6 -7.21 15.40 18.38
N LEU A 7 -7.36 14.41 19.25
CA LEU A 7 -6.26 13.72 19.92
C LEU A 7 -5.87 12.53 19.03
N PRO A 8 -4.98 12.71 18.04
CA PRO A 8 -4.43 11.58 17.32
C PRO A 8 -3.87 10.57 18.32
N GLY A 9 -4.35 9.34 18.27
CA GLY A 9 -3.81 8.28 19.10
C GLY A 9 -2.35 7.99 18.77
N ALA A 10 -1.69 7.24 19.65
CA ALA A 10 -0.30 6.83 19.45
C ALA A 10 -0.18 5.91 18.22
N VAL A 11 0.94 6.02 17.51
CA VAL A 11 1.28 5.12 16.39
C VAL A 11 1.35 3.68 16.90
N ASN A 12 0.83 2.74 16.12
CA ASN A 12 0.95 1.31 16.41
C ASN A 12 2.41 0.88 16.56
N SER A 13 2.63 -0.12 17.40
CA SER A 13 3.94 -0.74 17.53
C SER A 13 4.20 -1.63 16.32
N GLY A 14 5.25 -1.34 15.57
CA GLY A 14 5.64 -2.14 14.42
C GLY A 14 6.51 -1.37 13.44
N PRO A 15 7.27 -2.06 12.58
CA PRO A 15 8.16 -1.41 11.61
C PRO A 15 7.41 -0.74 10.45
N CYS A 16 6.16 -1.14 10.18
CA CYS A 16 5.38 -0.67 9.03
C CYS A 16 4.12 0.10 9.44
N SER A 17 4.13 0.82 10.56
CA SER A 17 2.93 1.53 11.06
C SER A 17 2.82 2.99 10.60
N LEU A 18 3.76 3.48 9.78
CA LEU A 18 3.80 4.83 9.27
C LEU A 18 4.40 4.84 7.86
N ALA A 19 3.84 5.67 6.98
CA ALA A 19 4.32 5.89 5.63
C ALA A 19 4.10 7.34 5.19
N THR A 20 4.77 7.73 4.11
CA THR A 20 4.73 9.11 3.57
C THR A 20 4.58 9.07 2.05
N GLY A 21 3.78 9.97 1.50
CA GLY A 21 3.60 10.07 0.06
C GLY A 21 3.28 11.48 -0.39
N TYR A 22 3.01 11.62 -1.68
CA TYR A 22 2.60 12.87 -2.29
C TYR A 22 1.25 12.71 -2.99
N TYR A 23 0.44 13.75 -2.95
CA TYR A 23 -0.76 13.88 -3.78
C TYR A 23 -0.81 15.29 -4.35
N ASN A 24 -0.83 15.41 -5.69
CA ASN A 24 -0.80 16.69 -6.39
C ASN A 24 0.32 17.64 -5.88
N GLU A 25 1.56 17.16 -5.76
CA GLU A 25 2.72 17.89 -5.18
C GLU A 25 2.63 18.24 -3.68
N HIS A 26 1.56 17.85 -2.99
CA HIS A 26 1.42 18.07 -1.55
C HIS A 26 1.89 16.83 -0.77
N PRO A 27 2.94 16.94 0.06
CA PRO A 27 3.35 15.83 0.92
C PRO A 27 2.30 15.54 1.97
N PHE A 28 2.12 14.26 2.28
CA PHE A 28 1.28 13.78 3.37
C PHE A 28 1.97 12.65 4.14
N ILE A 29 1.54 12.48 5.39
CA ILE A 29 1.99 11.43 6.28
C ILE A 29 0.75 10.62 6.67
N VAL A 30 0.86 9.31 6.61
CA VAL A 30 -0.16 8.39 7.08
C VAL A 30 0.42 7.49 8.15
N TYR A 31 -0.35 7.22 9.20
CA TYR A 31 0.03 6.24 10.20
C TYR A 31 -1.17 5.53 10.80
N ALA A 32 -0.91 4.33 11.31
CA ALA A 32 -1.88 3.51 12.02
C ALA A 32 -1.95 3.90 13.49
N SER A 33 -3.15 4.13 14.00
CA SER A 33 -3.45 4.37 15.41
C SER A 33 -4.52 3.39 15.89
N GLY A 34 -4.10 2.31 16.53
CA GLY A 34 -4.94 1.18 16.91
C GLY A 34 -5.51 0.48 15.68
N ARG A 35 -6.79 0.74 15.40
CA ARG A 35 -7.53 0.20 14.25
C ARG A 35 -7.79 1.23 13.17
N ASP A 36 -7.47 2.50 13.43
CA ASP A 36 -7.82 3.64 12.59
C ASP A 36 -6.59 4.16 11.86
N ILE A 37 -6.82 4.72 10.67
CA ILE A 37 -5.79 5.35 9.86
C ILE A 37 -5.90 6.86 10.06
N VAL A 38 -4.80 7.50 10.40
CA VAL A 38 -4.73 8.97 10.52
C VAL A 38 -3.84 9.52 9.42
N ILE A 39 -4.37 10.52 8.71
CA ILE A 39 -3.68 11.18 7.60
C ILE A 39 -3.45 12.65 7.96
N LEU A 40 -2.21 13.08 7.83
CA LEU A 40 -1.74 14.43 8.10
C LEU A 40 -1.12 15.04 6.83
N ASP A 41 -1.18 16.35 6.69
CA ASP A 41 -0.42 17.06 5.66
C ASP A 41 1.08 17.13 6.03
N GLY A 42 1.91 17.64 5.12
CA GLY A 42 3.35 17.83 5.37
C GLY A 42 3.69 18.84 6.47
N ARG A 43 2.71 19.54 7.02
CA ARG A 43 2.83 20.46 8.17
C ARG A 43 2.27 19.83 9.46
N LEU A 44 1.94 18.54 9.45
CA LEU A 44 1.33 17.80 10.55
C LEU A 44 -0.08 18.29 10.95
N LYS A 45 -0.77 18.99 10.06
CA LYS A 45 -2.19 19.30 10.22
C LYS A 45 -2.99 18.06 9.88
N HIS A 46 -3.98 17.74 10.70
CA HIS A 46 -4.93 16.65 10.43
C HIS A 46 -5.71 16.92 9.13
N VAL A 47 -5.77 15.90 8.27
CA VAL A 47 -6.51 15.92 7.01
C VAL A 47 -7.73 15.01 7.10
N GLN A 48 -7.54 13.75 7.51
CA GLN A 48 -8.61 12.77 7.56
C GLN A 48 -8.29 11.66 8.57
N THR A 49 -9.33 11.08 9.17
CA THR A 49 -9.25 9.82 9.90
C THR A 49 -10.19 8.82 9.25
N LEU A 50 -9.67 7.64 8.87
CA LEU A 50 -10.47 6.53 8.37
C LEU A 50 -10.68 5.54 9.51
N LEU A 51 -11.94 5.37 9.91
CA LEU A 51 -12.29 4.54 11.06
C LEU A 51 -12.39 3.08 10.66
N GLY A 52 -11.65 2.21 11.35
CA GLY A 52 -11.71 0.77 11.12
C GLY A 52 -13.10 0.19 11.41
N SER A 53 -13.85 0.79 12.34
CA SER A 53 -15.23 0.38 12.66
C SER A 53 -16.18 0.51 11.47
N ASP A 54 -16.03 1.57 10.68
CA ASP A 54 -16.93 1.88 9.56
C ASP A 54 -16.69 0.94 8.37
N LEU A 55 -15.49 0.38 8.32
CA LEU A 55 -15.05 -0.60 7.32
C LEU A 55 -15.27 -2.05 7.76
N GLY A 56 -15.83 -2.29 8.96
CA GLY A 56 -16.08 -3.64 9.50
C GLY A 56 -14.93 -4.24 10.32
N TYR A 57 -13.83 -3.50 10.54
CA TYR A 57 -12.66 -3.91 11.32
C TYR A 57 -12.70 -3.42 12.77
N GLY A 58 -13.87 -3.55 13.41
CA GLY A 58 -14.12 -2.97 14.73
C GLY A 58 -13.19 -3.45 15.85
N GLU A 59 -12.66 -4.68 15.80
CA GLU A 59 -11.81 -5.25 16.87
C GLU A 59 -10.38 -5.55 16.42
N THR A 60 -10.09 -5.45 15.11
CA THR A 60 -8.79 -5.83 14.54
C THR A 60 -7.90 -4.59 14.43
N PRO A 61 -6.70 -4.57 15.02
CA PRO A 61 -5.76 -3.47 14.83
C PRO A 61 -5.13 -3.52 13.43
N ILE A 62 -4.59 -2.38 12.99
CA ILE A 62 -3.79 -2.31 11.78
C ILE A 62 -2.40 -2.85 12.06
N ASN A 63 -1.93 -3.79 11.24
CA ASN A 63 -0.56 -4.31 11.32
C ASN A 63 0.41 -3.41 10.55
N CYS A 64 0.07 -3.06 9.32
CA CYS A 64 0.94 -2.36 8.38
C CYS A 64 0.20 -1.31 7.58
N VAL A 65 0.92 -0.26 7.19
CA VAL A 65 0.52 0.83 6.32
C VAL A 65 1.68 1.08 5.36
N ASP A 66 1.38 1.21 4.07
CA ASP A 66 2.34 1.73 3.11
C ASP A 66 1.64 2.59 2.04
N THR A 67 2.41 3.42 1.34
CA THR A 67 1.90 4.36 0.35
C THR A 67 2.60 4.26 -0.98
N ALA A 68 1.82 4.32 -2.07
CA ALA A 68 2.36 4.53 -3.41
C ALA A 68 2.78 6.00 -3.56
N GLU A 69 4.06 6.28 -3.31
CA GLU A 69 4.64 7.63 -3.14
C GLU A 69 4.23 8.66 -4.20
N LEU A 70 4.13 8.26 -5.48
CA LEU A 70 3.87 9.19 -6.59
C LEU A 70 2.39 9.40 -6.91
N VAL A 71 1.52 8.48 -6.48
CA VAL A 71 0.08 8.50 -6.81
C VAL A 71 -0.76 8.81 -5.57
N GLY A 72 -0.17 8.71 -4.38
CA GLY A 72 -0.83 8.96 -3.10
C GLY A 72 -1.81 7.87 -2.68
N LYS A 73 -1.78 6.68 -3.29
CA LYS A 73 -2.59 5.53 -2.81
C LYS A 73 -2.02 5.00 -1.50
N ILE A 74 -2.89 4.44 -0.64
CA ILE A 74 -2.53 3.92 0.68
C ILE A 74 -2.99 2.47 0.79
N ALA A 75 -2.10 1.56 1.18
CA ALA A 75 -2.42 0.17 1.50
C ALA A 75 -2.33 0.00 3.01
N VAL A 76 -3.31 -0.69 3.57
CA VAL A 76 -3.38 -0.97 5.00
C VAL A 76 -3.75 -2.42 5.19
N SER A 77 -3.10 -3.09 6.14
CA SER A 77 -3.44 -4.47 6.50
C SER A 77 -4.14 -4.55 7.86
N TRP A 78 -5.34 -5.13 7.87
CA TRP A 78 -6.05 -5.54 9.08
C TRP A 78 -5.98 -7.07 9.19
N GLY A 79 -5.04 -7.59 9.98
CA GLY A 79 -4.83 -9.03 10.09
C GLY A 79 -4.39 -9.68 8.77
N SER A 80 -5.33 -10.32 8.08
CA SER A 80 -5.14 -10.99 6.79
C SER A 80 -5.81 -10.26 5.61
N ASP A 81 -6.48 -9.14 5.87
CA ASP A 81 -7.09 -8.34 4.80
C ASP A 81 -6.19 -7.17 4.47
N VAL A 82 -5.93 -6.95 3.19
CA VAL A 82 -5.21 -5.77 2.70
C VAL A 82 -6.19 -4.86 1.96
N VAL A 83 -6.33 -3.64 2.45
CA VAL A 83 -7.33 -2.67 2.05
C VAL A 83 -6.68 -1.45 1.43
N PHE A 84 -7.20 -1.02 0.29
CA PHE A 84 -6.60 -0.01 -0.56
C PHE A 84 -7.46 1.25 -0.50
N PHE A 85 -6.80 2.40 -0.33
CA PHE A 85 -7.42 3.71 -0.40
C PHE A 85 -6.81 4.54 -1.51
N TYR A 86 -7.64 5.27 -2.24
CA TYR A 86 -7.20 6.18 -3.29
C TYR A 86 -7.62 7.60 -2.97
N PRO A 87 -6.79 8.60 -3.35
CA PRO A 87 -7.13 9.99 -3.13
C PRO A 87 -8.10 10.50 -4.21
N GLU A 88 -9.21 11.08 -3.78
CA GLU A 88 -10.14 11.84 -4.61
C GLU A 88 -9.98 13.35 -4.37
N PRO A 89 -10.05 14.17 -5.44
CA PRO A 89 -9.96 15.62 -5.30
C PRO A 89 -11.15 16.17 -4.52
N LEU A 90 -10.91 17.17 -3.69
CA LEU A 90 -11.99 17.94 -3.08
C LEU A 90 -12.65 18.84 -4.13
N GLU A 91 -13.97 19.01 -4.07
CA GLU A 91 -14.70 19.92 -4.97
C GLU A 91 -14.17 21.37 -4.84
N ASP A 92 -14.06 22.07 -5.98
CA ASP A 92 -13.39 23.39 -6.13
C ASP A 92 -13.81 24.47 -5.11
N ASN A 93 -15.03 24.38 -4.56
CA ASN A 93 -15.54 25.34 -3.58
C ASN A 93 -14.88 25.25 -2.20
N GLN A 94 -14.22 24.13 -1.86
CA GLN A 94 -13.51 23.91 -0.60
C GLN A 94 -12.04 24.39 -0.67
N VAL A 95 -11.39 24.20 -1.82
CA VAL A 95 -9.95 24.50 -2.03
C VAL A 95 -9.67 26.00 -2.03
N GLN A 96 -10.62 26.83 -2.49
CA GLN A 96 -10.42 28.29 -2.58
C GLN A 96 -10.49 29.03 -1.23
N ASN A 97 -11.03 28.41 -0.18
CA ASN A 97 -11.37 29.12 1.06
C ASN A 97 -10.44 28.88 2.24
N ASN A 98 -9.53 27.91 2.19
CA ASN A 98 -8.52 27.74 3.23
C ASN A 98 -7.37 26.91 2.69
N ASN A 99 -6.19 27.10 3.25
CA ASN A 99 -4.96 26.33 3.06
C ASN A 99 -5.14 24.82 3.43
N GLU A 100 -6.13 24.16 2.86
CA GLU A 100 -6.55 22.79 3.11
C GLU A 100 -5.94 21.85 2.08
N PHE A 101 -5.74 20.61 2.50
CA PHE A 101 -5.12 19.58 1.67
C PHE A 101 -6.07 19.25 0.50
N PRO A 102 -5.57 19.13 -0.75
CA PRO A 102 -6.41 19.15 -1.96
C PRO A 102 -7.20 17.85 -2.23
N GLY A 103 -7.22 16.90 -1.30
CA GLY A 103 -7.84 15.60 -1.50
C GLY A 103 -8.23 14.90 -0.21
N HIS A 104 -9.01 13.86 -0.37
CA HIS A 104 -9.39 12.94 0.69
C HIS A 104 -9.31 11.50 0.18
N TRP A 105 -9.08 10.56 1.06
CA TRP A 105 -8.93 9.15 0.72
C TRP A 105 -10.24 8.42 0.91
N ILE A 106 -10.58 7.57 -0.07
CA ILE A 106 -11.74 6.69 0.00
C ILE A 106 -11.37 5.25 -0.31
N LEU A 107 -12.18 4.33 0.22
CA LEU A 107 -12.00 2.90 0.04
C LEU A 107 -12.09 2.54 -1.45
N SER A 108 -11.08 1.83 -1.95
CA SER A 108 -11.01 1.33 -3.33
C SER A 108 -11.43 -0.14 -3.40
N HIS A 109 -10.62 -1.00 -2.81
CA HIS A 109 -10.62 -2.45 -3.00
C HIS A 109 -10.09 -3.11 -1.73
N THR A 110 -10.50 -4.35 -1.50
CA THR A 110 -9.97 -5.20 -0.43
C THR A 110 -9.49 -6.51 -1.05
N ILE A 111 -8.30 -6.92 -0.66
CA ILE A 111 -7.67 -8.17 -1.08
C ILE A 111 -7.49 -9.04 0.16
N PRO A 112 -8.21 -10.16 0.27
CA PRO A 112 -7.97 -11.13 1.33
C PRO A 112 -6.73 -11.96 1.00
N VAL A 113 -5.83 -12.12 1.98
CA VAL A 113 -4.77 -13.13 1.95
C VAL A 113 -5.06 -14.23 2.95
N ASP A 114 -4.48 -15.41 2.75
CA ASP A 114 -4.68 -16.59 3.59
C ASP A 114 -3.64 -16.72 4.73
N TYR A 115 -2.89 -15.65 5.00
CA TYR A 115 -1.86 -15.57 6.04
C TYR A 115 -1.88 -14.22 6.76
N SER A 116 -1.21 -14.13 7.92
CA SER A 116 -1.13 -12.86 8.66
C SER A 116 -0.12 -11.91 8.02
N VAL A 117 -0.56 -10.70 7.70
CA VAL A 117 0.29 -9.69 7.07
C VAL A 117 1.13 -8.99 8.15
N LEU A 118 2.44 -9.00 7.95
CA LEU A 118 3.45 -8.42 8.84
C LEU A 118 4.24 -7.28 8.18
N SER A 119 4.22 -7.19 6.85
CA SER A 119 4.79 -6.07 6.12
C SER A 119 4.10 -5.86 4.78
N LEU A 120 4.11 -4.61 4.32
CA LEU A 120 3.61 -4.19 3.02
C LEU A 120 4.68 -3.35 2.34
N SER A 121 4.81 -3.47 1.02
CA SER A 121 5.56 -2.52 0.22
C SER A 121 4.84 -2.27 -1.10
N TRP A 122 4.40 -1.04 -1.31
CA TRP A 122 3.77 -0.58 -2.55
C TRP A 122 4.84 0.00 -3.47
N ASN A 123 4.82 -0.37 -4.75
CA ASN A 123 5.68 0.28 -5.72
C ASN A 123 5.29 1.76 -5.91
N LYS A 124 6.27 2.59 -6.29
CA LYS A 124 6.07 4.05 -6.45
C LYS A 124 4.96 4.41 -7.45
N GLU A 125 4.79 3.59 -8.50
CA GLU A 125 3.78 3.79 -9.56
C GLU A 125 2.36 3.39 -9.13
N GLY A 126 2.17 2.72 -8.00
CA GLY A 126 0.85 2.31 -7.54
C GLY A 126 0.20 1.17 -8.32
N LYS A 127 1.01 0.35 -9.03
CA LYS A 127 0.57 -0.79 -9.88
C LYS A 127 0.89 -2.16 -9.29
N GLN A 128 1.81 -2.23 -8.33
CA GLN A 128 2.24 -3.49 -7.72
C GLN A 128 2.36 -3.33 -6.21
N LEU A 129 1.93 -4.35 -5.48
CA LEU A 129 2.00 -4.42 -4.03
C LEU A 129 2.64 -5.73 -3.60
N LEU A 130 3.64 -5.64 -2.75
CA LEU A 130 4.21 -6.77 -2.02
C LEU A 130 3.53 -6.90 -0.68
N VAL A 131 3.11 -8.12 -0.37
CA VAL A 131 2.52 -8.50 0.90
C VAL A 131 3.43 -9.55 1.52
N GLY A 132 3.88 -9.27 2.75
CA GLY A 132 4.79 -10.12 3.50
C GLY A 132 4.16 -10.59 4.80
N GLY A 133 4.34 -11.86 5.07
CA GLY A 133 3.93 -12.54 6.29
C GLY A 133 4.51 -13.94 6.29
N ASP A 134 3.72 -14.95 6.63
CA ASP A 134 4.13 -16.36 6.52
C ASP A 134 4.49 -16.78 5.08
N ALA A 135 3.89 -16.09 4.11
CA ALA A 135 4.28 -16.15 2.72
C ALA A 135 4.60 -14.75 2.19
N LEU A 136 5.21 -14.73 1.02
CA LEU A 136 5.46 -13.53 0.25
C LEU A 136 4.60 -13.59 -1.00
N SER A 137 3.76 -12.59 -1.25
CA SER A 137 3.04 -12.48 -2.51
C SER A 137 3.16 -11.11 -3.16
N LEU A 138 3.20 -11.14 -4.49
CA LEU A 138 3.26 -9.97 -5.36
C LEU A 138 1.93 -9.84 -6.09
N TRP A 139 1.22 -8.78 -5.77
CA TRP A 139 -0.04 -8.40 -6.39
C TRP A 139 0.21 -7.35 -7.45
N SER A 140 -0.40 -7.51 -8.61
CA SER A 140 -0.28 -6.57 -9.72
C SER A 140 -1.67 -6.14 -10.19
N TYR A 141 -1.80 -4.86 -10.53
CA TYR A 141 -2.99 -4.31 -11.15
C TYR A 141 -2.96 -4.58 -12.65
N SER A 142 -3.95 -5.33 -13.14
CA SER A 142 -4.18 -5.49 -14.58
C SER A 142 -5.38 -4.65 -14.96
N ALA A 143 -5.16 -3.55 -15.67
CA ALA A 143 -6.25 -2.91 -16.39
C ALA A 143 -6.68 -3.89 -17.48
N GLU A 144 -7.88 -4.46 -17.37
CA GLU A 144 -8.49 -5.08 -18.53
C GLU A 144 -8.70 -3.96 -19.54
N GLU A 145 -7.83 -3.88 -20.55
CA GLU A 145 -8.11 -3.08 -21.73
C GLU A 145 -9.38 -3.69 -22.32
N SER A 146 -10.53 -3.09 -22.02
CA SER A 146 -11.80 -3.44 -22.62
C SER A 146 -11.58 -3.47 -24.13
N VAL A 147 -11.60 -4.67 -24.71
CA VAL A 147 -11.45 -4.95 -26.15
C VAL A 147 -12.73 -4.51 -26.85
N THR A 148 -13.10 -3.24 -26.71
CA THR A 148 -14.29 -2.61 -27.29
C THR A 148 -13.88 -1.45 -28.19
N SER A 149 -12.64 -1.43 -28.71
CA SER A 149 -12.16 -0.38 -29.61
C SER A 149 -12.49 -0.61 -31.10
N LEU A 150 -13.50 -1.43 -31.41
CA LEU A 150 -13.99 -1.61 -32.79
C LEU A 150 -15.43 -1.12 -33.01
N LEU A 151 -16.11 -0.62 -31.98
CA LEU A 151 -17.45 -0.02 -32.10
C LEU A 151 -17.41 1.44 -31.64
N PRO A 152 -18.10 2.36 -32.33
CA PRO A 152 -18.13 3.77 -31.93
C PRO A 152 -18.73 3.90 -30.52
N PRO A 153 -18.20 4.80 -29.68
CA PRO A 153 -18.66 4.96 -28.30
C PRO A 153 -20.12 5.43 -28.29
N ASP A 154 -20.98 4.69 -27.61
CA ASP A 154 -22.38 5.07 -27.39
C ASP A 154 -22.43 6.30 -26.48
N PRO A 155 -23.06 7.42 -26.91
CA PRO A 155 -23.11 8.68 -26.15
C PRO A 155 -23.95 8.61 -24.86
N ASN A 156 -24.55 7.47 -24.54
CA ASN A 156 -25.31 7.24 -23.31
C ASN A 156 -24.59 6.34 -22.29
N SER A 157 -23.36 5.91 -22.56
CA SER A 157 -22.53 5.22 -21.56
C SER A 157 -21.88 6.26 -20.64
N SER A 158 -22.49 6.44 -19.46
CA SER A 158 -21.93 7.27 -18.41
C SER A 158 -20.72 6.56 -17.81
N GLY A 159 -19.53 6.86 -18.35
CA GLY A 159 -18.21 6.62 -17.78
C GLY A 159 -18.10 5.50 -16.73
N GLU A 160 -18.27 4.25 -17.16
CA GLU A 160 -17.79 3.12 -16.35
C GLU A 160 -16.26 3.14 -16.46
N GLY A 161 -15.63 3.71 -15.42
CA GLY A 161 -14.20 3.81 -15.28
C GLY A 161 -13.52 2.45 -15.45
N CYS A 162 -12.31 2.48 -15.99
CA CYS A 162 -11.47 1.34 -16.28
C CYS A 162 -11.41 0.38 -15.06
N GLN A 163 -12.22 -0.68 -15.06
CA GLN A 163 -12.26 -1.69 -13.99
C GLN A 163 -11.07 -2.64 -14.18
N GLY A 164 -9.89 -2.22 -13.71
CA GLY A 164 -8.78 -3.15 -13.59
C GLY A 164 -8.93 -4.01 -12.34
N VAL A 165 -8.43 -5.25 -12.43
CA VAL A 165 -8.50 -6.23 -11.36
C VAL A 165 -7.11 -6.41 -10.75
N TRP A 166 -7.05 -6.50 -9.42
CA TRP A 166 -5.84 -6.91 -8.71
C TRP A 166 -5.74 -8.43 -8.69
N GLY A 167 -4.63 -8.96 -9.22
CA GLY A 167 -4.35 -10.39 -9.22
C GLY A 167 -3.04 -10.72 -8.53
N GLU A 168 -2.98 -11.89 -7.87
CA GLU A 168 -1.73 -12.45 -7.38
C GLU A 168 -0.90 -12.91 -8.58
N SER A 169 0.16 -12.15 -8.89
CA SER A 169 1.05 -12.43 -10.00
C SER A 169 2.16 -13.42 -9.64
N TRP A 170 2.51 -13.50 -8.35
CA TRP A 170 3.52 -14.42 -7.84
C TRP A 170 3.37 -14.65 -6.34
N ARG A 171 3.78 -15.84 -5.87
CA ARG A 171 3.81 -16.20 -4.47
C ARG A 171 4.99 -17.11 -4.14
N CYS A 172 5.51 -16.99 -2.92
CA CYS A 172 6.50 -17.90 -2.36
C CYS A 172 6.21 -18.15 -0.87
N SER A 173 6.14 -19.41 -0.48
CA SER A 173 6.10 -19.81 0.93
C SER A 173 7.46 -19.62 1.58
N LEU A 174 7.49 -19.04 2.77
CA LEU A 174 8.71 -18.81 3.52
C LEU A 174 8.80 -19.77 4.70
N ALA A 175 10.03 -20.15 5.07
CA ALA A 175 10.27 -20.93 6.29
C ALA A 175 10.20 -20.07 7.57
N GLN A 176 10.35 -18.74 7.41
CA GLN A 176 10.26 -17.73 8.46
C GLN A 176 9.49 -16.52 7.92
N PRO A 177 8.61 -15.87 8.70
CA PRO A 177 7.77 -14.78 8.21
C PRO A 177 8.59 -13.57 7.75
N ALA A 178 8.19 -12.93 6.64
CA ALA A 178 8.81 -11.70 6.15
C ALA A 178 8.28 -10.47 6.91
N VAL A 179 9.12 -9.92 7.79
CA VAL A 179 8.80 -8.75 8.64
C VAL A 179 9.30 -7.45 8.00
N TYR A 180 10.31 -7.52 7.14
CA TYR A 180 10.82 -6.38 6.40
C TYR A 180 10.65 -6.61 4.90
N LEU A 181 10.04 -5.65 4.22
CA LEU A 181 9.87 -5.65 2.77
C LEU A 181 10.13 -4.27 2.19
N SER A 182 10.75 -4.24 1.02
CA SER A 182 10.97 -2.99 0.30
C SER A 182 11.17 -3.24 -1.20
N PHE A 183 10.38 -2.55 -2.01
CA PHE A 183 10.64 -2.43 -3.44
C PHE A 183 11.88 -1.60 -3.72
N SER A 184 12.60 -1.96 -4.79
CA SER A 184 13.59 -1.06 -5.37
C SER A 184 12.89 0.19 -5.95
N PRO A 185 13.58 1.35 -6.00
CA PRO A 185 12.98 2.57 -6.54
C PRO A 185 12.49 2.46 -7.99
N ASP A 186 13.09 1.58 -8.78
CA ASP A 186 12.74 1.30 -10.17
C ASP A 186 11.69 0.18 -10.34
N GLY A 187 11.28 -0.48 -9.25
CA GLY A 187 10.33 -1.60 -9.26
C GLY A 187 10.86 -2.90 -9.89
N ALA A 188 12.13 -2.96 -10.30
CA ALA A 188 12.71 -4.13 -10.97
C ALA A 188 13.03 -5.29 -9.99
N MET A 189 13.22 -4.96 -8.72
CA MET A 189 13.63 -5.89 -7.68
C MET A 189 12.93 -5.54 -6.36
N PHE A 190 13.00 -6.45 -5.39
CA PHE A 190 12.65 -6.12 -4.01
C PHE A 190 13.45 -6.96 -3.03
N ALA A 191 13.52 -6.47 -1.80
CA ALA A 191 14.20 -7.11 -0.70
C ALA A 191 13.19 -7.64 0.32
N SER A 192 13.50 -8.79 0.92
CA SER A 192 12.77 -9.31 2.08
C SER A 192 13.73 -9.80 3.16
N ALA A 193 13.37 -9.60 4.43
CA ALA A 193 14.06 -10.20 5.57
C ALA A 193 13.07 -10.60 6.66
N SER A 194 13.40 -11.66 7.40
CA SER A 194 12.70 -12.05 8.61
C SER A 194 13.31 -11.37 9.84
N GLN A 195 12.62 -11.47 10.98
CA GLN A 195 13.08 -10.90 12.24
C GLN A 195 14.39 -11.53 12.74
N ASP A 196 14.55 -12.84 12.56
CA ASP A 196 15.72 -13.61 13.01
C ASP A 196 16.66 -13.99 11.87
N ASP A 197 16.38 -13.57 10.63
CA ASP A 197 17.26 -13.83 9.50
C ASP A 197 18.51 -12.93 9.57
N HIS A 198 19.69 -13.53 9.52
CA HIS A 198 20.97 -12.78 9.43
C HIS A 198 21.29 -12.29 8.02
N PHE A 199 20.40 -12.48 7.06
CA PHE A 199 20.62 -12.17 5.66
C PHE A 199 19.35 -11.60 5.02
N VAL A 200 19.56 -10.72 4.05
CA VAL A 200 18.49 -10.14 3.22
C VAL A 200 18.41 -10.94 1.93
N LYS A 201 17.18 -11.34 1.56
CA LYS A 201 16.88 -11.99 0.27
C LYS A 201 16.52 -10.93 -0.76
N ILE A 202 17.17 -10.97 -1.91
CA ILE A 202 16.88 -10.06 -3.02
C ILE A 202 16.20 -10.84 -4.13
N TRP A 203 15.03 -10.36 -4.54
CA TRP A 203 14.16 -10.97 -5.52
C TRP A 203 14.09 -10.13 -6.79
N TYR A 204 14.08 -10.80 -7.95
CA TYR A 204 13.93 -10.15 -9.25
C TYR A 204 13.29 -11.09 -10.26
N GLN A 205 12.63 -10.52 -11.25
CA GLN A 205 12.08 -11.28 -12.36
C GLN A 205 13.19 -11.72 -13.32
N SER A 206 13.28 -13.03 -13.61
CA SER A 206 14.25 -13.54 -14.57
C SER A 206 13.83 -13.24 -16.01
N LYS A 207 14.80 -12.93 -16.89
CA LYS A 207 14.55 -12.76 -18.33
C LYS A 207 14.31 -14.08 -19.07
N ILE A 208 14.56 -15.22 -18.43
CA ILE A 208 14.54 -16.55 -19.05
C ILE A 208 13.25 -17.33 -18.68
N GLY A 209 12.35 -16.74 -17.87
CA GLY A 209 11.03 -17.30 -17.56
C GLY A 209 10.21 -16.39 -16.63
N MET A 210 8.89 -16.63 -16.52
CA MET A 210 7.97 -15.86 -15.66
C MET A 210 8.12 -16.19 -14.16
N TYR A 211 9.34 -16.38 -13.67
CA TYR A 211 9.62 -16.74 -12.29
C TYR A 211 10.51 -15.68 -11.64
N MET A 212 10.32 -15.49 -10.33
CA MET A 212 11.23 -14.68 -9.54
C MET A 212 12.37 -15.51 -8.98
N CYS A 213 13.58 -14.99 -9.14
CA CYS A 213 14.80 -15.57 -8.63
C CYS A 213 15.21 -14.85 -7.35
N CYS A 214 15.78 -15.59 -6.40
CA CYS A 214 16.36 -15.06 -5.18
C CYS A 214 17.89 -15.25 -5.22
N VAL A 215 18.66 -14.18 -4.98
CA VAL A 215 20.11 -14.28 -4.81
C VAL A 215 20.44 -14.18 -3.33
N TYR A 216 21.21 -15.16 -2.85
CA TYR A 216 21.87 -15.10 -1.55
C TYR A 216 23.20 -14.39 -1.73
N ASN A 217 23.46 -13.34 -0.95
CA ASN A 217 24.79 -12.76 -0.86
C ASN A 217 25.65 -13.66 0.05
N THR A 218 26.15 -14.77 -0.50
CA THR A 218 27.05 -15.68 0.20
C THR A 218 28.46 -15.09 0.22
N TYR A 219 28.82 -14.38 1.29
CA TYR A 219 30.19 -14.53 1.78
C TYR A 219 30.24 -15.84 2.55
N VAL A 220 30.75 -16.88 1.88
CA VAL A 220 31.19 -18.10 2.57
C VAL A 220 32.31 -17.68 3.52
N LEU A 221 32.02 -17.62 4.81
CA LEU A 221 33.05 -17.73 5.84
C LEU A 221 33.65 -19.14 5.68
N THR A 222 34.73 -19.22 4.90
CA THR A 222 35.63 -20.38 4.94
C THR A 222 36.39 -20.27 6.26
N GLY A 223 35.84 -20.90 7.30
CA GLY A 223 36.49 -21.07 8.59
C GLY A 223 37.08 -22.48 8.71
N ILE A 224 38.38 -22.57 8.41
CA ILE A 224 39.43 -23.55 8.78
C ILE A 224 39.03 -25.02 8.93
#